data_AF-A0A3C1PXB3-F1
#
_entry.id   AF-A0A3C1PXB3-F1
#
_cell.length_a   1.000
_cell.length_b   1.000
_cell.length_c   1.000
_cell.angle_alpha   90.00
_cell.angle_beta   90.00
_cell.angle_gamma   90.00
#
_symmetry.space_group_name_H-M   'P 1'
#
loop_
_entity.id
_entity.type
_entity.pdbx_description
1 polymer ?
#
loop_
_entity_poly.entity_id
_entity_poly.type
_entity_poly.pdbx_seq_one_letter_code
_entity_poly.pdbx_strand_id
1 'polypeptide(L)'
;KKYGIAGSQKRSAARLNSMACVALPTCGLSLAESERYLPSLMNDIEEILDEVGLTQDAITIRMTGCPNGCARPYIAEIAFVGRAPGKYNIHLGGGFTGNRIGGIWKRSVKGDEIAGLLRPVLTRYSTERKVGESFGDFVIRVGIIHEVTHGSEVHKEHESV
;
A
#
# COMPACT_ATOMS: atom_id res chain seq x y z
N LYS A 1 -26.08 12.14 -8.59
CA LYS A 1 -26.84 11.32 -7.62
C LYS A 1 -27.60 10.18 -8.32
N LYS A 2 -28.34 10.48 -9.40
CA LYS A 2 -29.12 9.50 -10.21
C LYS A 2 -28.39 8.22 -10.63
N TYR A 3 -27.08 8.28 -10.91
CA TYR A 3 -26.30 7.15 -11.46
C TYR A 3 -25.20 6.64 -10.52
N GLY A 4 -25.22 6.99 -9.23
CA GLY A 4 -24.20 6.53 -8.27
C GLY A 4 -22.78 7.10 -8.44
N ILE A 5 -22.51 7.90 -9.49
CA ILE A 5 -21.19 8.52 -9.73
C ILE A 5 -20.92 9.68 -8.76
N ALA A 6 -21.96 10.43 -8.40
CA ALA A 6 -21.81 11.59 -7.53
C ALA A 6 -21.53 11.16 -6.08
N GLY A 7 -20.53 11.75 -5.44
CA GLY A 7 -20.11 11.41 -4.08
C GLY A 7 -18.89 10.50 -4.01
N SER A 8 -18.34 10.06 -5.17
CA SER A 8 -17.05 9.37 -5.23
C SER A 8 -15.92 10.16 -4.54
N GLN A 9 -16.02 11.49 -4.56
CA GLN A 9 -15.03 12.41 -3.97
C GLN A 9 -15.13 12.48 -2.43
N LYS A 10 -16.19 11.94 -1.82
CA LYS A 10 -16.39 11.93 -0.36
C LYS A 10 -15.77 10.67 0.30
N ARG A 11 -14.68 10.16 -0.27
CA ARG A 11 -13.93 9.00 0.23
C ARG A 11 -12.70 9.50 0.98
N SER A 12 -12.04 8.62 1.74
CA SER A 12 -10.74 8.97 2.33
C SER A 12 -9.74 9.40 1.23
N ALA A 13 -8.80 10.26 1.58
CA ALA A 13 -7.77 10.68 0.65
C ALA A 13 -6.91 9.48 0.18
N ALA A 14 -6.67 8.50 1.06
CA ALA A 14 -6.01 7.25 0.71
C ALA A 14 -6.77 6.45 -0.37
N ARG A 15 -8.09 6.29 -0.24
CA ARG A 15 -8.90 5.56 -1.25
C ARG A 15 -8.92 6.28 -2.60
N LEU A 16 -8.96 7.61 -2.60
CA LEU A 16 -8.85 8.40 -3.83
C LEU A 16 -7.47 8.25 -4.51
N ASN A 17 -6.43 7.91 -3.73
CA ASN A 17 -5.07 7.63 -4.19
C ASN A 17 -4.77 6.13 -4.32
N SER A 18 -5.80 5.28 -4.33
CA SER A 18 -5.65 3.83 -4.43
C SER A 18 -5.85 3.30 -5.85
N MET A 19 -5.12 2.24 -6.22
CA MET A 19 -5.23 1.61 -7.54
C MET A 19 -4.99 0.10 -7.47
N ALA A 20 -5.77 -0.67 -8.23
CA ALA A 20 -5.59 -2.10 -8.41
C ALA A 20 -5.43 -2.44 -9.91
N CYS A 21 -4.81 -3.59 -10.21
CA CYS A 21 -4.91 -4.17 -11.54
C CYS A 21 -6.09 -5.14 -11.59
N VAL A 22 -6.49 -5.54 -12.81
CA VAL A 22 -7.64 -6.44 -13.01
C VAL A 22 -7.48 -7.75 -12.25
N ALA A 23 -6.30 -8.39 -12.35
CA ALA A 23 -6.03 -9.68 -11.74
C ALA A 23 -7.07 -10.75 -12.15
N LEU A 24 -7.50 -11.60 -11.21
CA LEU A 24 -8.52 -12.60 -11.44
C LEU A 24 -9.90 -11.95 -11.64
N PRO A 25 -10.81 -12.55 -12.44
CA PRO A 25 -10.71 -13.89 -13.04
C PRO A 25 -10.15 -13.91 -14.48
N THR A 26 -9.85 -12.75 -15.07
CA THR A 26 -9.55 -12.65 -16.52
C THR A 26 -8.07 -12.59 -16.85
N CYS A 27 -7.21 -12.15 -15.93
CA CYS A 27 -5.76 -12.16 -16.14
C CYS A 27 -5.19 -13.57 -15.88
N GLY A 28 -4.77 -14.26 -16.94
CA GLY A 28 -4.16 -15.60 -16.85
C GLY A 28 -2.79 -15.65 -16.16
N LEU A 29 -2.19 -14.50 -15.83
CA LEU A 29 -0.92 -14.40 -15.10
C LEU A 29 -1.09 -14.13 -13.60
N SER A 30 -2.34 -13.93 -13.14
CA SER A 30 -2.58 -13.51 -11.76
C SER A 30 -2.33 -14.64 -10.76
N LEU A 31 -1.63 -14.33 -9.67
CA LEU A 31 -1.34 -15.27 -8.59
C LEU A 31 -2.27 -15.06 -7.38
N ALA A 32 -2.76 -13.84 -7.19
CA ALA A 32 -3.71 -13.44 -6.17
C ALA A 32 -4.77 -12.48 -6.75
N GLU A 33 -5.78 -12.14 -5.95
CA GLU A 33 -6.74 -11.09 -6.30
C GLU A 33 -6.09 -9.70 -6.33
N SER A 34 -6.75 -8.76 -7.02
CA SER A 34 -6.40 -7.35 -6.93
C SER A 34 -7.64 -6.48 -6.95
N GLU A 35 -8.21 -6.19 -8.13
CA GLU A 35 -9.38 -5.32 -8.29
C GLU A 35 -10.55 -5.69 -7.35
N ARG A 36 -10.84 -6.98 -7.21
CA ARG A 36 -11.96 -7.48 -6.40
C ARG A 36 -11.68 -7.48 -4.90
N TYR A 37 -10.42 -7.47 -4.49
CA TYR A 37 -10.01 -7.52 -3.08
C TYR A 37 -9.68 -6.15 -2.50
N LEU A 38 -9.07 -5.26 -3.29
CA LEU A 38 -8.68 -3.93 -2.81
C LEU A 38 -9.82 -3.15 -2.14
N PRO A 39 -11.09 -3.19 -2.62
CA PRO A 39 -12.18 -2.46 -1.99
C PRO A 39 -12.41 -2.82 -0.52
N SER A 40 -12.39 -4.11 -0.17
CA SER A 40 -12.59 -4.59 1.20
C SER A 40 -11.37 -4.31 2.07
N LEU A 41 -10.16 -4.57 1.56
CA LEU A 41 -8.93 -4.24 2.30
C LEU A 41 -8.85 -2.74 2.62
N MET A 42 -9.28 -1.90 1.68
CA MET A 42 -9.33 -0.45 1.91
C MET A 42 -10.36 -0.07 2.97
N ASN A 43 -11.43 -0.82 3.19
CA ASN A 43 -12.36 -0.55 4.31
C ASN A 43 -11.62 -0.75 5.64
N ASP A 44 -10.89 -1.85 5.77
CA ASP A 44 -10.14 -2.18 6.99
C ASP A 44 -9.01 -1.15 7.24
N ILE A 45 -8.34 -0.69 6.18
CA ILE A 45 -7.34 0.38 6.28
C ILE A 45 -7.99 1.72 6.65
N GLU A 46 -9.13 2.07 6.05
CA GLU A 46 -9.84 3.32 6.35
C GLU A 46 -10.33 3.38 7.80
N GLU A 47 -10.75 2.26 8.39
CA GLU A 47 -11.08 2.18 9.82
C GLU A 47 -9.87 2.57 10.68
N ILE A 48 -8.69 2.02 10.38
CA ILE A 48 -7.44 2.39 11.06
C ILE A 48 -7.13 3.87 10.87
N LEU A 49 -7.21 4.38 9.62
CA LEU A 49 -6.92 5.78 9.32
C LEU A 49 -7.85 6.73 10.07
N ASP A 50 -9.12 6.38 10.22
CA ASP A 50 -10.09 7.17 10.97
C ASP A 50 -9.75 7.20 12.47
N GLU A 51 -9.44 6.05 13.06
CA GLU A 51 -9.03 5.93 14.46
C GLU A 51 -7.79 6.77 14.80
N VAL A 52 -6.82 6.86 13.87
CA VAL A 52 -5.57 7.60 14.06
C VAL A 52 -5.57 9.01 13.47
N GLY A 53 -6.73 9.50 13.00
CA GLY A 53 -6.89 10.87 12.51
C GLY A 53 -6.21 11.18 11.17
N LEU A 54 -6.03 10.17 10.31
CA LEU A 54 -5.38 10.24 9.00
C LEU A 54 -6.36 10.18 7.81
N THR A 55 -7.67 10.29 8.03
CA THR A 55 -8.69 10.16 6.96
C THR A 55 -8.49 11.12 5.77
N GLN A 56 -7.92 12.29 6.02
CA GLN A 56 -7.63 13.32 5.01
C GLN A 56 -6.21 13.22 4.43
N ASP A 57 -5.38 12.31 4.92
CA ASP A 57 -4.03 12.13 4.45
C ASP A 57 -3.99 11.26 3.19
N ALA A 58 -3.40 11.82 2.13
CA ALA A 58 -3.22 11.12 0.88
C ALA A 58 -2.02 10.17 1.03
N ILE A 59 -2.30 8.87 1.08
CA ILE A 59 -1.29 7.80 1.02
C ILE A 59 -1.53 7.03 -0.27
N THR A 60 -0.50 6.88 -1.09
CA THR A 60 -0.58 6.12 -2.34
C THR A 60 -0.57 4.62 -2.04
N ILE A 61 -1.70 3.95 -2.32
CA ILE A 61 -1.88 2.51 -2.04
C ILE A 61 -2.12 1.77 -3.34
N ARG A 62 -1.30 0.77 -3.66
CA ARG A 62 -1.42 0.05 -4.94
C ARG A 62 -1.37 -1.45 -4.79
N MET A 63 -2.23 -2.16 -5.52
CA MET A 63 -2.31 -3.61 -5.50
C MET A 63 -2.12 -4.19 -6.89
N THR A 64 -1.34 -5.26 -7.00
CA THR A 64 -1.25 -6.07 -8.22
C THR A 64 -1.36 -7.56 -7.88
N GLY A 65 -2.04 -8.32 -8.73
CA GLY A 65 -2.24 -9.77 -8.51
C GLY A 65 -1.01 -10.64 -8.79
N CYS A 66 0.03 -10.09 -9.44
CA CYS A 66 1.28 -10.79 -9.79
C CYS A 66 2.45 -9.78 -9.91
N PRO A 67 3.72 -10.22 -9.93
CA PRO A 67 4.90 -9.34 -9.93
C PRO A 67 5.12 -8.52 -11.22
N ASN A 68 4.27 -8.65 -12.24
CA ASN A 68 4.35 -7.83 -13.46
C ASN A 68 4.08 -6.33 -13.21
N GLY A 69 3.36 -6.00 -12.15
CA GLY A 69 3.23 -4.61 -11.69
C GLY A 69 2.32 -3.71 -12.54
N CYS A 70 1.24 -4.23 -13.13
CA CYS A 70 0.32 -3.47 -13.99
C CYS A 70 -0.28 -2.22 -13.30
N ALA A 71 -0.54 -2.29 -11.99
CA ALA A 71 -1.01 -1.15 -11.20
C ALA A 71 0.10 -0.18 -10.79
N ARG A 72 1.34 -0.35 -11.30
CA ARG A 72 2.53 0.41 -10.90
C ARG A 72 2.78 0.37 -9.37
N PRO A 73 2.79 -0.80 -8.72
CA PRO A 73 2.87 -0.92 -7.26
C PRO A 73 4.21 -0.46 -6.68
N TYR A 74 5.30 -0.65 -7.42
CA TYR A 74 6.66 -0.45 -6.91
C TYR A 74 7.00 1.01 -6.61
N ILE A 75 6.20 1.97 -7.07
CA ILE A 75 6.37 3.41 -6.80
C ILE A 75 5.29 3.95 -5.86
N ALA A 76 4.54 3.08 -5.19
CA ALA A 76 3.56 3.47 -4.17
C ALA A 76 4.20 3.48 -2.78
N GLU A 77 3.67 4.32 -1.90
CA GLU A 77 4.06 4.37 -0.50
C GLU A 77 3.72 3.07 0.24
N ILE A 78 2.57 2.46 -0.08
CA ILE A 78 2.18 1.12 0.37
C ILE A 78 1.76 0.31 -0.86
N ALA A 79 2.34 -0.87 -1.03
CA ALA A 79 1.95 -1.74 -2.12
C ALA A 79 1.80 -3.22 -1.75
N PHE A 80 0.89 -3.88 -2.44
CA PHE A 80 0.59 -5.30 -2.28
C PHE A 80 0.84 -6.02 -3.61
N VAL A 81 1.79 -6.96 -3.62
CA VAL A 81 2.17 -7.72 -4.81
C VAL A 81 1.84 -9.19 -4.60
N GLY A 82 0.87 -9.70 -5.35
CA GLY A 82 0.42 -11.09 -5.24
C GLY A 82 1.53 -12.10 -5.51
N ARG A 83 1.60 -13.14 -4.65
CA ARG A 83 2.61 -14.21 -4.72
C ARG A 83 2.00 -15.61 -4.80
N ALA A 84 0.82 -15.79 -4.23
CA ALA A 84 0.06 -17.02 -4.21
C ALA A 84 -1.41 -16.69 -3.87
N PRO A 85 -2.36 -17.63 -4.01
CA PRO A 85 -3.75 -17.38 -3.66
C PRO A 85 -3.89 -16.80 -2.24
N GLY A 86 -4.46 -15.60 -2.15
CA GLY A 86 -4.66 -14.88 -0.88
C GLY A 86 -3.38 -14.38 -0.19
N LYS A 87 -2.20 -14.43 -0.84
CA LYS A 87 -0.92 -14.01 -0.25
C LYS A 87 -0.20 -12.93 -1.04
N TYR A 88 0.37 -11.96 -0.32
CA TYR A 88 0.99 -10.77 -0.89
C TYR A 88 2.34 -10.48 -0.26
N ASN A 89 3.30 -9.99 -1.07
CA ASN A 89 4.39 -9.20 -0.53
C ASN A 89 3.88 -7.79 -0.26
N ILE A 90 4.24 -7.23 0.89
CA ILE A 90 3.98 -5.83 1.23
C ILE A 90 5.25 -5.04 0.96
N HIS A 91 5.14 -4.03 0.11
CA HIS A 91 6.19 -3.06 -0.17
C HIS A 91 5.88 -1.75 0.54
N LEU A 92 6.91 -1.08 1.06
CA LEU A 92 6.81 0.25 1.66
C LEU A 92 7.90 1.18 1.13
N GLY A 93 7.74 2.48 1.34
CA GLY A 93 8.82 3.46 1.13
C GLY A 93 8.94 4.01 -0.30
N GLY A 94 8.01 3.67 -1.20
CA GLY A 94 7.89 4.39 -2.47
C GLY A 94 7.54 5.87 -2.24
N GLY A 95 7.97 6.74 -3.14
CA GLY A 95 7.73 8.19 -3.00
C GLY A 95 6.31 8.58 -3.38
N PHE A 96 5.69 9.51 -2.65
CA PHE A 96 4.31 9.97 -2.90
C PHE A 96 4.06 10.42 -4.36
N THR A 97 5.05 11.08 -4.98
CA THR A 97 4.98 11.53 -6.38
C THR A 97 5.39 10.46 -7.39
N GLY A 98 5.78 9.26 -6.94
CA GLY A 98 6.27 8.16 -7.77
C GLY A 98 7.74 8.28 -8.19
N ASN A 99 8.53 9.12 -7.49
CA ASN A 99 9.95 9.37 -7.79
C ASN A 99 10.91 8.35 -7.15
N ARG A 100 10.42 7.41 -6.34
CA ARG A 100 11.24 6.41 -5.61
C ARG A 100 10.55 5.05 -5.57
N ILE A 101 11.36 4.00 -5.67
CA ILE A 101 10.91 2.60 -5.58
C ILE A 101 10.82 2.16 -4.11
N GLY A 102 9.76 1.45 -3.74
CA GLY A 102 9.59 0.84 -2.42
C GLY A 102 10.24 -0.55 -2.31
N GLY A 103 10.85 -0.83 -1.16
CA GLY A 103 11.43 -2.12 -0.80
C GLY A 103 10.40 -3.13 -0.30
N ILE A 104 10.76 -4.41 -0.17
CA ILE A 104 9.90 -5.44 0.40
C ILE A 104 9.97 -5.41 1.92
N TRP A 105 8.90 -4.97 2.57
CA TRP A 105 8.82 -4.96 4.04
C TRP A 105 8.42 -6.32 4.63
N LYS A 106 7.44 -7.00 4.02
CA LYS A 106 6.98 -8.33 4.45
C LYS A 106 6.72 -9.21 3.23
N ARG A 107 7.03 -10.50 3.35
CA ARG A 107 6.83 -11.48 2.27
C ARG A 107 5.67 -12.41 2.57
N SER A 108 4.91 -12.77 1.54
CA SER A 108 3.92 -13.86 1.59
C SER A 108 2.89 -13.76 2.74
N VAL A 109 2.48 -12.53 3.05
CA VAL A 109 1.48 -12.20 4.08
C VAL A 109 0.10 -12.62 3.61
N LYS A 110 -0.71 -13.23 4.47
CA LYS A 110 -2.11 -13.54 4.12
C LYS A 110 -2.94 -12.27 4.08
N GLY A 111 -3.91 -12.20 3.17
CA GLY A 111 -4.73 -11.01 2.97
C GLY A 111 -5.35 -10.45 4.27
N ASP A 112 -5.91 -11.33 5.10
CA ASP A 112 -6.56 -11.02 6.38
C ASP A 112 -5.60 -10.49 7.47
N GLU A 113 -4.30 -10.73 7.34
CA GLU A 113 -3.27 -10.24 8.27
C GLU A 113 -2.77 -8.83 7.92
N ILE A 114 -3.03 -8.34 6.69
CA ILE A 114 -2.43 -7.10 6.17
C ILE A 114 -2.79 -5.87 7.01
N ALA A 115 -4.08 -5.65 7.29
CA ALA A 115 -4.53 -4.48 8.02
C ALA A 115 -3.94 -4.44 9.45
N GLY A 116 -3.89 -5.60 10.12
CA GLY A 116 -3.27 -5.74 11.44
C GLY A 116 -1.78 -5.41 11.45
N LEU A 117 -1.05 -5.75 10.39
CA LEU A 117 0.36 -5.38 10.24
C LEU A 117 0.55 -3.88 9.99
N LEU A 118 -0.33 -3.24 9.21
CA LEU A 118 -0.23 -1.81 8.91
C LEU A 118 -0.64 -0.92 10.09
N ARG A 119 -1.55 -1.39 10.95
CA ARG A 119 -2.05 -0.65 12.12
C ARG A 119 -0.94 0.00 12.95
N PRO A 120 0.06 -0.72 13.51
CA PRO A 120 1.12 -0.09 14.29
C PRO A 120 1.97 0.90 13.48
N VAL A 121 2.16 0.66 12.18
CA VAL A 121 2.92 1.56 11.29
C VAL A 121 2.17 2.87 11.06
N LEU A 122 0.86 2.80 10.79
CA LEU A 122 -0.01 3.97 10.61
C LEU A 122 -0.21 4.75 11.91
N THR A 123 -0.34 4.06 13.05
CA THR A 123 -0.37 4.72 14.36
C THR A 123 0.91 5.51 14.60
N ARG A 124 2.09 4.92 14.36
CA ARG A 124 3.35 5.66 14.47
C ARG A 124 3.45 6.82 13.49
N TYR A 125 2.99 6.66 12.25
CA TYR A 125 2.97 7.75 11.28
C TYR A 125 2.12 8.94 11.78
N SER A 126 0.97 8.67 12.39
CA SER A 126 0.09 9.74 12.90
C SER A 126 0.74 10.59 14.01
N THR A 127 1.62 10.00 14.83
CA THR A 127 2.21 10.64 16.01
C THR A 127 3.64 11.14 15.80
N GLU A 128 4.43 10.45 14.98
CA GLU A 128 5.87 10.69 14.83
C GLU A 128 6.24 11.43 13.53
N ARG A 129 5.29 11.66 12.62
CA ARG A 129 5.57 12.38 11.36
C ARG A 129 5.98 13.83 11.57
N LYS A 130 6.83 14.33 10.68
CA LYS A 130 7.12 15.76 10.58
C LYS A 130 6.02 16.49 9.80
N VAL A 131 5.90 17.80 10.00
CA VAL A 131 4.95 18.63 9.24
C VAL A 131 5.25 18.51 7.74
N GLY A 132 4.23 18.11 6.97
CA GLY A 132 4.34 17.94 5.51
C GLY A 132 5.06 16.66 5.06
N GLU A 133 5.38 15.74 5.96
CA GLU A 133 6.06 14.48 5.63
C GLU A 133 5.10 13.45 5.04
N SER A 134 5.45 12.89 3.88
CA SER A 134 4.71 11.77 3.26
C SER A 134 4.94 10.46 4.01
N PHE A 135 4.01 9.51 3.91
CA PHE A 135 4.15 8.21 4.56
C PHE A 135 5.39 7.46 4.06
N GLY A 136 5.66 7.52 2.76
CA GLY A 136 6.82 6.88 2.15
C GLY A 136 8.16 7.39 2.69
N ASP A 137 8.27 8.69 2.94
CA ASP A 137 9.47 9.29 3.54
C ASP A 137 9.57 8.95 5.04
N PHE A 138 8.42 8.96 5.73
CA PHE A 138 8.34 8.62 7.14
C PHE A 138 8.90 7.23 7.43
N VAL A 139 8.42 6.19 6.75
CA VAL A 139 8.83 4.80 7.02
C VAL A 139 10.33 4.57 6.79
N ILE A 140 10.95 5.35 5.90
CA ILE A 140 12.40 5.35 5.72
C ILE A 140 13.08 6.06 6.88
N ARG A 141 12.64 7.28 7.22
CA ARG A 141 13.24 8.10 8.27
C ARG A 141 13.24 7.39 9.63
N VAL A 142 12.14 6.71 9.98
CA VAL A 142 12.03 6.01 11.27
C VAL A 142 12.57 4.58 11.25
N GLY A 143 13.22 4.16 10.16
CA GLY A 143 13.89 2.87 10.07
C GLY A 143 12.95 1.66 9.95
N ILE A 144 11.67 1.85 9.59
CA ILE A 144 10.76 0.74 9.29
C ILE A 144 11.22 0.00 8.03
N ILE A 145 11.79 0.75 7.08
CA ILE A 145 12.37 0.22 5.85
C ILE A 145 13.60 1.06 5.44
N HIS A 146 14.61 0.45 4.81
CA HIS A 146 15.74 1.14 4.19
C HIS A 146 15.31 1.76 2.86
N GLU A 147 15.95 2.86 2.47
CA GLU A 147 15.74 3.47 1.16
C GLU A 147 16.34 2.60 0.05
N VAL A 148 15.54 2.30 -0.98
CA VAL A 148 16.02 1.61 -2.18
C VAL A 148 16.64 2.63 -3.11
N THR A 149 17.98 2.62 -3.21
CA THR A 149 18.73 3.53 -4.10
C THR A 149 19.13 2.85 -5.41
N HIS A 150 19.25 1.52 -5.40
CA HIS A 150 19.59 0.71 -6.58
C HIS A 150 18.65 -0.49 -6.72
N GLY A 151 18.44 -0.96 -7.96
CA GLY A 151 17.53 -2.07 -8.23
C GLY A 151 17.89 -3.38 -7.51
N SER A 152 19.18 -3.60 -7.21
CA SER A 152 19.66 -4.75 -6.43
C SER A 152 19.20 -4.74 -4.98
N GLU A 153 18.67 -3.62 -4.47
CA GLU A 153 18.31 -3.44 -3.07
C GLU A 153 16.85 -3.78 -2.78
N VAL A 154 15.98 -3.82 -3.80
CA VAL A 154 14.53 -4.09 -3.66
C VAL A 154 14.23 -5.37 -2.87
N HIS A 155 15.11 -6.37 -3.00
CA HIS A 155 14.97 -7.67 -2.37
C HIS A 155 15.84 -7.86 -1.12
N LYS A 156 16.64 -6.87 -0.71
CA LYS A 156 17.42 -6.96 0.52
C LYS A 156 16.46 -7.08 1.70
N GLU A 157 16.79 -7.98 2.63
CA GLU A 157 16.04 -8.09 3.87
C GLU A 157 16.21 -6.81 4.69
N HIS A 158 15.14 -6.39 5.35
CA HIS A 158 15.19 -5.30 6.32
C HIS A 158 15.35 -5.91 7.70
N GLU A 159 16.54 -5.76 8.27
CA GLU A 159 16.72 -5.93 9.70
C GLU A 159 16.05 -4.73 10.37
N SER A 160 14.91 -4.98 11.01
CA SER A 160 14.27 -3.99 11.88
C SER A 160 15.24 -3.65 13.01
N VAL A 161 15.69 -2.39 13.05
CA VAL A 161 16.44 -1.84 14.19
C VAL A 161 15.49 -1.62 15.36
#